data_AF-A0A0P1ACD5-F1
#
_entry.id   AF-A0A0P1ACD5-F1
#
_cell.length_a   1.000
_cell.length_b   1.000
_cell.length_c   1.000
_cell.angle_alpha   90.00
_cell.angle_beta   90.00
_cell.angle_gamma   90.00
#
_symmetry.space_group_name_H-M   'P 1'
#
loop_
_entity.id
_entity.type
_entity.pdbx_description
1 polymer ?
#
loop_
_entity_poly.entity_id
_entity_poly.type
_entity_poly.pdbx_seq_one_letter_code
_entity_poly.pdbx_strand_id
1 'polypeptide(L)'
;MGTGRPGAGRARAHAKKKQYKRGHATKNRARDIDQIQDDLRVEKMTGKTTNFEEDEDLPGLGQFYCTPCGRHFIDSKTRDVHLKTKVHKRRLKDVAQKQYTQNEANQAAGKGIETYKLAHQKQTDMMDDL
;
A
#
# COMPACT_ATOMS: atom_id res chain seq x y z
N MET A 1 -16.44 -20.05 -53.01
CA MET A 1 -16.31 -18.57 -52.94
C MET A 1 -15.64 -18.20 -51.61
N GLY A 2 -14.35 -17.86 -51.65
CA GLY A 2 -13.64 -17.05 -50.66
C GLY A 2 -13.38 -17.60 -49.24
N THR A 3 -12.46 -18.54 -49.08
CA THR A 3 -11.77 -18.76 -47.79
C THR A 3 -10.81 -17.60 -47.55
N GLY A 4 -11.26 -16.60 -46.78
CA GLY A 4 -10.44 -15.47 -46.36
C GLY A 4 -9.25 -15.95 -45.54
N ARG A 5 -8.07 -15.94 -46.14
CA ARG A 5 -6.76 -16.23 -45.54
C ARG A 5 -6.59 -15.38 -44.27
N PRO A 6 -6.33 -15.95 -43.08
CA PRO A 6 -6.06 -15.14 -41.90
C PRO A 6 -4.77 -14.37 -42.19
N GLY A 7 -4.89 -13.05 -42.29
CA GLY A 7 -3.77 -12.17 -42.53
C GLY A 7 -2.66 -12.50 -41.54
N ALA A 8 -1.48 -12.84 -42.07
CA ALA A 8 -0.29 -13.05 -41.28
C ALA A 8 -0.15 -11.88 -40.28
N GLY A 9 -0.06 -12.19 -38.99
CA GLY A 9 0.18 -11.20 -37.95
C GLY A 9 1.33 -10.28 -38.37
N ARG A 10 1.17 -8.97 -38.16
CA ARG A 10 2.15 -7.96 -38.60
C ARG A 10 3.56 -8.41 -38.21
N ALA A 11 4.41 -8.65 -39.21
CA ALA A 11 5.83 -8.88 -38.98
C ALA A 11 6.39 -7.70 -38.18
N ARG A 12 7.09 -7.99 -37.08
CA ARG A 12 7.60 -7.02 -36.06
C ARG A 12 6.59 -6.50 -35.04
N ALA A 13 5.44 -7.15 -34.83
CA ALA A 13 4.56 -6.87 -33.70
C ALA A 13 5.11 -7.42 -32.37
N HIS A 14 6.34 -7.05 -31.99
CA HIS A 14 6.75 -7.19 -30.59
C HIS A 14 5.89 -6.21 -29.78
N ALA A 15 4.89 -6.73 -29.07
CA ALA A 15 4.13 -5.97 -28.09
C ALA A 15 5.11 -5.50 -27.00
N LYS A 16 5.61 -4.26 -27.14
CA LYS A 16 6.52 -3.67 -26.16
C LYS A 16 5.80 -3.67 -24.81
N LYS A 17 6.36 -4.33 -23.80
CA LYS A 17 5.86 -4.35 -22.42
C LYS A 17 6.03 -2.98 -21.70
N LYS A 18 5.83 -1.87 -22.43
CA LYS A 18 6.07 -0.49 -21.96
C LYS A 18 5.19 -0.16 -20.76
N GLN A 19 3.91 -0.55 -20.79
CA GLN A 19 2.97 -0.29 -19.70
C GLN A 19 3.36 -1.05 -18.43
N TYR A 20 3.70 -2.34 -18.55
CA TYR A 20 4.18 -3.14 -17.42
C TYR A 20 5.46 -2.54 -16.82
N LYS A 21 6.47 -2.25 -17.66
CA LYS A 21 7.73 -1.64 -17.20
C LYS A 21 7.50 -0.28 -16.52
N ARG A 22 6.58 0.55 -17.05
CA ARG A 22 6.25 1.84 -16.44
C ARG A 22 5.51 1.68 -15.12
N GLY A 23 4.60 0.72 -15.00
CA GLY A 23 3.84 0.46 -13.77
C GLY A 23 4.69 -0.13 -12.64
N HIS A 24 5.69 -0.95 -12.98
CA HIS A 24 6.63 -1.54 -12.03
C HIS A 24 7.92 -0.72 -11.83
N ALA A 25 8.03 0.46 -12.44
CA ALA A 25 9.18 1.33 -12.22
C ALA A 25 9.12 1.94 -10.81
N THR A 26 10.26 1.99 -10.13
CA THR A 26 10.38 2.48 -8.74
C THR A 26 9.80 3.89 -8.56
N LYS A 27 9.95 4.77 -9.55
CA LYS A 27 9.40 6.13 -9.54
C LYS A 27 7.87 6.23 -9.51
N ASN A 28 7.17 5.15 -9.86
CA ASN A 28 5.70 5.08 -9.85
C ASN A 28 5.19 4.09 -8.79
N ARG A 29 6.04 3.71 -7.82
CA ARG A 29 5.67 2.75 -6.78
C ARG A 29 4.59 3.37 -5.89
N ALA A 30 3.50 2.62 -5.70
CA ALA A 30 2.45 2.99 -4.75
C ALA A 30 2.86 2.60 -3.32
N ARG A 31 2.12 3.12 -2.32
CA ARG A 31 2.29 2.67 -0.93
C ARG A 31 2.12 1.16 -0.79
N ASP A 32 3.03 0.56 -0.03
CA ASP A 32 3.03 -0.87 0.24
C ASP A 32 1.91 -1.24 1.23
N ILE A 33 1.58 -2.54 1.31
CA ILE A 33 0.45 -3.02 2.14
C ILE A 33 0.78 -2.91 3.63
N ASP A 34 2.01 -3.23 4.01
CA ASP A 34 2.52 -3.16 5.39
C ASP A 34 2.49 -1.73 5.94
N GLN A 35 2.93 -0.75 5.14
CA GLN A 35 2.83 0.68 5.51
C GLN A 35 1.38 1.09 5.79
N ILE A 36 0.44 0.66 4.94
CA ILE A 36 -0.99 0.95 5.13
C ILE A 36 -1.55 0.24 6.37
N GLN A 37 -1.10 -0.97 6.67
CA GLN A 37 -1.51 -1.69 7.89
C GLN A 37 -1.02 -0.98 9.15
N ASP A 38 0.17 -0.39 9.11
CA ASP A 38 0.70 0.43 10.19
C ASP A 38 -0.09 1.74 10.34
N ASP A 39 -0.38 2.45 9.25
CA ASP A 39 -1.22 3.64 9.25
C ASP A 39 -2.60 3.35 9.87
N LEU A 40 -3.24 2.25 9.47
CA LEU A 40 -4.53 1.82 10.02
C LEU A 40 -4.45 1.40 11.49
N ARG A 41 -3.30 0.89 11.95
CA ARG A 41 -3.08 0.60 13.37
C ARG A 41 -3.07 1.91 14.16
N VAL A 42 -2.39 2.94 13.65
CA VAL A 42 -2.36 4.28 14.26
C VAL A 42 -3.75 4.91 14.27
N GLU A 43 -4.50 4.85 13.17
CA GLU A 43 -5.88 5.37 13.13
C GLU A 43 -6.78 4.70 14.17
N LYS A 44 -6.66 3.38 14.36
CA LYS A 44 -7.41 2.64 15.38
C LYS A 44 -7.04 3.05 16.80
N MET A 45 -5.76 3.29 17.07
CA MET A 45 -5.29 3.69 18.40
C MET A 45 -5.73 5.13 18.74
N THR A 46 -5.63 6.04 17.77
CA THR A 46 -5.95 7.47 17.95
C THR A 46 -7.46 7.75 17.85
N GLY A 47 -8.22 6.85 17.21
CA GLY A 47 -9.66 7.02 16.96
C GLY A 47 -9.98 8.15 15.97
N LYS A 48 -8.96 8.74 15.33
CA LYS A 48 -9.08 9.80 14.34
C LYS A 48 -8.62 9.27 12.99
N THR A 49 -9.39 9.60 11.96
CA THR A 49 -8.99 9.37 10.57
C THR A 49 -7.79 10.25 10.21
N THR A 50 -6.87 9.76 9.37
CA THR A 50 -5.75 10.59 8.89
C THR A 50 -6.30 11.81 8.17
N ASN A 51 -6.10 12.99 8.75
CA ASN A 51 -6.41 14.26 8.14
C ASN A 51 -5.10 14.93 7.69
N PHE A 52 -5.11 15.55 6.52
CA PHE A 52 -3.95 16.23 5.96
C PHE A 52 -4.18 17.74 6.03
N GLU A 53 -3.08 18.49 6.08
CA GLU A 53 -3.12 19.93 5.88
C GLU A 53 -3.45 20.23 4.41
N GLU A 54 -4.00 21.42 4.15
CA GLU A 54 -4.37 21.84 2.80
C GLU A 54 -3.10 22.00 1.94
N ASP A 55 -2.98 21.15 0.93
CA ASP A 55 -1.84 21.13 0.01
C ASP A 55 -2.32 21.33 -1.44
N GLU A 56 -1.86 22.41 -2.06
CA GLU A 56 -2.23 22.81 -3.43
C GLU A 56 -1.72 21.84 -4.51
N ASP A 57 -0.67 21.07 -4.23
CA ASP A 57 -0.09 20.11 -5.18
C ASP A 57 -0.89 18.78 -5.23
N LEU A 58 -1.73 18.54 -4.23
CA LEU A 58 -2.55 17.33 -4.11
C LEU A 58 -3.97 17.54 -4.66
N PRO A 59 -4.57 16.51 -5.29
CA PRO A 59 -5.94 16.63 -5.77
C PRO A 59 -6.90 16.81 -4.58
N GLY A 60 -7.84 17.75 -4.72
CA GLY A 60 -8.82 18.06 -3.67
C GLY A 60 -8.19 18.67 -2.41
N LEU A 61 -7.06 19.39 -2.56
CA LEU A 61 -6.29 19.99 -1.47
C LEU A 61 -5.85 18.97 -0.40
N GLY A 62 -5.69 17.71 -0.77
CA GLY A 62 -5.35 16.62 0.15
C GLY A 62 -6.49 16.14 1.06
N GLN A 63 -7.66 16.79 1.02
CA GLN A 63 -8.74 16.55 1.99
C GLN A 63 -9.48 15.23 1.79
N PHE A 64 -9.71 14.82 0.54
CA PHE A 64 -10.49 13.61 0.25
C PHE A 64 -9.59 12.38 0.08
N TYR A 65 -9.14 11.81 1.21
CA TYR A 65 -8.22 10.68 1.22
C TYR A 65 -8.88 9.33 1.54
N CYS A 66 -8.30 8.25 1.00
CA CYS A 66 -8.67 6.87 1.29
C CYS A 66 -7.46 6.10 1.83
N THR A 67 -7.40 5.92 3.15
CA THR A 67 -6.32 5.22 3.87
C THR A 67 -5.99 3.84 3.31
N PRO A 68 -6.94 2.90 3.12
CA PRO A 68 -6.59 1.56 2.65
C PRO A 68 -6.04 1.52 1.22
N CYS A 69 -6.36 2.51 0.39
CA CYS A 69 -5.91 2.58 -0.99
C CYS A 69 -4.71 3.51 -1.20
N GLY A 70 -4.37 4.37 -0.24
CA GLY A 70 -3.25 5.30 -0.37
C GLY A 70 -3.48 6.40 -1.40
N ARG A 71 -4.73 6.80 -1.66
CA ARG A 71 -5.09 7.70 -2.78
C ARG A 71 -5.91 8.90 -2.34
N HIS A 72 -5.55 10.06 -2.89
CA HIS A 72 -6.30 11.31 -2.81
C HIS A 72 -7.30 11.43 -3.96
N PHE A 73 -8.42 12.08 -3.70
CA PHE A 73 -9.52 12.31 -4.63
C PHE A 73 -9.83 13.80 -4.74
N ILE A 74 -10.48 14.21 -5.83
CA ILE A 74 -10.80 15.62 -6.09
C ILE A 74 -12.01 16.05 -5.24
N ASP A 75 -13.05 15.22 -5.17
CA ASP A 75 -14.31 15.50 -4.46
C ASP A 75 -14.73 14.35 -3.54
N SER A 76 -15.52 14.65 -2.50
CA SER A 76 -16.17 13.67 -1.61
C SER A 76 -16.99 12.62 -2.38
N LYS A 77 -17.78 13.05 -3.37
CA LYS A 77 -18.62 12.17 -4.20
C LYS A 77 -17.78 11.11 -4.93
N THR A 78 -16.61 11.50 -5.45
CA THR A 78 -15.73 10.58 -6.18
C THR A 78 -15.09 9.56 -5.24
N ARG A 79 -14.75 9.98 -4.01
CA ARG A 79 -14.28 9.11 -2.94
C ARG A 79 -15.35 8.09 -2.55
N ASP A 80 -16.61 8.50 -2.39
CA ASP A 80 -17.69 7.60 -2.00
C ASP A 80 -18.03 6.57 -3.09
N VAL A 81 -17.95 6.96 -4.36
CA VAL A 81 -18.04 6.01 -5.47
C VAL A 81 -16.89 5.02 -5.43
N HIS A 82 -15.66 5.49 -5.17
CA HIS A 82 -14.47 4.63 -5.04
C HIS A 82 -14.66 3.55 -3.96
N LEU A 83 -15.20 3.88 -2.80
CA LEU A 83 -15.44 2.91 -1.72
C LEU A 83 -16.32 1.73 -2.14
N LYS A 84 -17.28 1.98 -3.04
CA LYS A 84 -18.21 0.95 -3.55
C LYS A 84 -17.57 0.03 -4.59
N THR A 85 -16.45 0.44 -5.20
CA THR A 85 -15.79 -0.31 -6.28
C THR A 85 -15.16 -1.62 -5.82
N LYS A 86 -15.04 -2.58 -6.76
CA LYS A 86 -14.37 -3.86 -6.52
C LYS A 86 -12.90 -3.69 -6.12
N VAL A 87 -12.22 -2.67 -6.62
CA VAL A 87 -10.81 -2.40 -6.32
C VAL A 87 -10.62 -2.10 -4.84
N HIS A 88 -11.44 -1.21 -4.29
CA HIS A 88 -11.41 -0.89 -2.86
C HIS A 88 -11.72 -2.11 -2.00
N LYS A 89 -12.80 -2.84 -2.34
CA LYS A 89 -13.19 -4.07 -1.61
C LYS A 89 -12.11 -5.15 -1.63
N ARG A 90 -11.36 -5.28 -2.73
CA ARG A 90 -10.22 -6.19 -2.81
C ARG A 90 -9.09 -5.74 -1.89
N ARG A 91 -8.76 -4.44 -1.92
CA ARG A 91 -7.70 -3.88 -1.06
C ARG A 91 -8.00 -4.06 0.43
N LEU A 92 -9.25 -3.91 0.85
CA LEU A 92 -9.66 -4.19 2.23
C LEU A 92 -9.40 -5.64 2.64
N LYS A 93 -9.59 -6.60 1.73
CA LYS A 93 -9.27 -8.01 2.00
C LYS A 93 -7.76 -8.22 2.13
N ASP A 94 -6.97 -7.62 1.26
CA ASP A 94 -5.50 -7.69 1.31
C ASP A 94 -4.97 -7.13 2.64
N VAL A 95 -5.49 -5.97 3.05
CA VAL A 95 -5.10 -5.29 4.30
C VAL A 95 -5.56 -6.05 5.55
N ALA A 96 -6.67 -6.78 5.48
CA ALA A 96 -7.16 -7.60 6.59
C ALA A 96 -6.29 -8.84 6.86
N GLN A 97 -5.42 -9.23 5.92
CA GLN A 97 -4.47 -10.31 6.14
C GLN A 97 -3.43 -9.90 7.18
N LYS A 98 -2.76 -10.88 7.79
CA LYS A 98 -1.65 -10.62 8.69
C LYS A 98 -0.54 -9.88 7.93
N GLN A 99 0.03 -8.85 8.56
CA GLN A 99 1.15 -8.10 8.02
C GLN A 99 2.36 -9.01 7.85
N TYR A 100 2.86 -9.12 6.63
CA TYR A 100 4.09 -9.84 6.31
C TYR A 100 5.28 -8.93 6.60
N THR A 101 6.17 -9.37 7.49
CA THR A 101 7.35 -8.58 7.92
C THR A 101 8.64 -9.31 7.59
N GLN A 102 9.75 -8.56 7.54
CA GLN A 102 11.07 -9.15 7.34
C GLN A 102 11.43 -10.20 8.41
N ASN A 103 10.92 -10.03 9.64
CA ASN A 103 11.12 -10.99 10.73
C ASN A 103 10.46 -12.34 10.42
N GLU A 104 9.26 -12.32 9.85
CA GLU A 104 8.56 -13.54 9.40
C GLU A 104 9.34 -14.24 8.28
N ALA A 105 9.87 -13.47 7.32
CA ALA A 105 10.72 -14.00 6.25
C ALA A 105 12.00 -14.65 6.81
N ASN A 106 12.67 -14.00 7.76
CA ASN A 106 13.87 -14.52 8.41
C ASN A 106 13.57 -15.79 9.21
N GLN A 107 12.46 -15.82 9.94
CA GLN A 107 12.02 -16.99 10.69
C GLN A 107 11.75 -18.18 9.76
N ALA A 108 11.09 -17.96 8.62
CA ALA A 108 10.87 -19.00 7.61
C ALA A 108 12.19 -19.51 6.99
N ALA A 109 13.20 -18.65 6.89
CA ALA A 109 14.55 -19.01 6.46
C ALA A 109 15.41 -19.67 7.56
N GLY A 110 14.85 -19.94 8.75
CA GLY A 110 15.57 -20.53 9.89
C GLY A 110 16.47 -19.55 10.64
N LYS A 111 16.38 -18.25 10.36
CA LYS A 111 17.12 -17.17 11.04
C LYS A 111 16.26 -16.55 12.14
N GLY A 112 15.90 -17.35 13.15
CA GLY A 112 15.16 -16.87 14.32
C GLY A 112 16.03 -16.01 15.23
N ILE A 113 15.46 -14.92 15.75
CA ILE A 113 16.07 -14.14 16.83
C ILE A 113 15.51 -14.69 18.14
N GLU A 114 16.36 -15.29 18.97
CA GLU A 114 15.96 -15.74 20.31
C GLU A 114 15.86 -14.53 21.24
N THR A 115 14.64 -14.21 21.68
CA THR A 115 14.44 -13.16 22.68
C THR A 115 14.72 -13.72 24.06
N TYR A 116 15.86 -13.37 24.64
CA TYR A 116 16.16 -13.69 26.04
C TYR A 116 15.41 -12.72 26.97
N LYS A 117 14.65 -13.25 27.94
CA LYS A 117 14.07 -12.42 29.01
C LYS A 117 15.20 -12.07 29.96
N LEU A 118 15.55 -10.78 30.06
CA LEU A 118 16.55 -10.32 31.03
C LEU A 118 16.12 -10.74 32.46
N ALA A 119 17.00 -11.44 33.16
CA ALA A 119 16.76 -11.91 34.53
C ALA A 119 16.65 -10.75 35.54
N HIS A 120 17.20 -9.59 35.22
CA HIS A 120 17.13 -8.37 36.03
C HIS A 120 16.70 -7.18 35.17
N GLN A 121 15.73 -6.40 35.65
CA GLN A 121 15.34 -5.14 35.02
C GLN A 121 16.50 -4.13 35.15
N LYS A 122 17.02 -3.62 34.02
CA LYS A 122 17.95 -2.49 34.05
C LYS A 122 17.17 -1.24 34.46
N GLN A 123 17.59 -0.64 35.56
CA GLN A 123 17.05 0.61 36.08
C GLN A 123 17.60 1.78 35.24
N THR A 124 17.06 2.01 34.05
CA THR A 124 17.39 3.18 33.24
C THR A 124 16.13 3.65 32.54
N ASP A 125 15.34 4.53 33.18
CA ASP A 125 14.33 5.42 32.59
C ASP A 125 13.93 6.48 33.64
N MET A 126 14.91 7.22 34.17
CA MET A 126 14.71 8.33 35.11
C MET A 126 15.62 9.52 34.74
N MET A 127 15.84 9.81 33.45
CA MET A 127 16.63 10.98 33.02
C MET A 127 16.21 11.48 31.62
N ASP A 128 14.92 11.75 31.39
CA ASP A 128 14.45 12.50 30.20
C ASP A 128 13.21 13.34 30.54
N ASP A 129 13.31 14.17 31.58
CA ASP A 129 12.39 15.30 31.84
C ASP A 129 13.14 16.37 32.66
N LEU A 130 13.95 17.18 31.97
CA LEU A 130 14.41 18.51 32.39
C LEU A 130 14.59 19.40 31.15
#